data_AF-R1DX87-F1
#
_entry.id   AF-R1DX87-F1
#
_cell.length_a   1.000
_cell.length_b   1.000
_cell.length_c   1.000
_cell.angle_alpha   90.00
_cell.angle_beta   90.00
_cell.angle_gamma   90.00
#
_symmetry.space_group_name_H-M   'P 1'
#
loop_
_entity.id
_entity.type
_entity.pdbx_description
1 polymer ?
#
loop_
_entity_poly.entity_id
_entity_poly.type
_entity_poly.pdbx_seq_one_letter_code
_entity_poly.pdbx_strand_id
1 'polypeptide(L)'
;MAVAWACEIADFYALSRIPLPLYGIPAALGPALVLLACRPLDHIGVRLAGAFCCASYLYYVRPHHTHMTFIIDILDCIESDWPAAAASGWAPLETVLLSLQLFGIFFASLGSAIGFFAASLSRATRDALRRQWVVLRTSYALGAASWGTQRATTCAASWGTQYLVLLAVGRPVSPYLALSCYCDGFGTLLFTLFFTERVRGRIHRSLGLGWNGKPETCRSLAAVASLIGSGAATSVIERRCRDAISSFRGVPWTSLTAGDLAAEWDGELEARRQEDHTVPAALGEVDAFLSHSWSDDGREKYEALCGWADAFEAAYGRPPLLWLDRCCIRQDDDIAASLLGLPIFLSGCRSLLVLYGPSYCGRLCVMEVFCFLAMGGKPDDIH
;
A
#
# COMPACT_ATOMS: atom_id res chain seq x y z
N MET A 1 0.69 48.07 20.26
CA MET A 1 1.27 46.78 19.82
C MET A 1 0.28 45.88 19.09
N ALA A 2 -0.88 45.53 19.66
CA ALA A 2 -1.85 44.63 19.02
C ALA A 2 -2.33 45.05 17.61
N VAL A 3 -2.49 46.36 17.35
CA VAL A 3 -2.89 46.89 16.03
C VAL A 3 -1.80 46.73 14.97
N ALA A 4 -0.52 46.85 15.35
CA ALA A 4 0.60 46.67 14.43
C ALA A 4 0.75 45.20 14.03
N TRP A 5 0.56 44.28 14.99
CA TRP A 5 0.60 42.84 14.77
C TRP A 5 -0.55 42.35 13.86
N ALA A 6 -1.76 42.90 14.02
CA ALA A 6 -2.89 42.59 13.15
C ALA A 6 -2.69 43.06 11.70
N CYS A 7 -1.97 44.17 11.49
CA CYS A 7 -1.62 44.66 10.14
C CYS A 7 -0.57 43.77 9.47
N GLU A 8 0.48 43.35 10.18
CA GLU A 8 1.49 42.42 9.64
C GLU A 8 0.90 41.07 9.21
N ILE A 9 -0.08 40.56 9.97
CA ILE A 9 -0.79 39.32 9.62
C ILE A 9 -1.64 39.54 8.36
N ALA A 10 -2.36 40.67 8.26
CA ALA A 10 -3.14 41.00 7.07
C ALA A 10 -2.25 41.14 5.82
N ASP A 11 -1.07 41.75 5.96
CA ASP A 11 -0.09 41.87 4.88
C ASP A 11 0.51 40.51 4.51
N PHE A 12 0.78 39.62 5.46
CA PHE A 12 1.20 38.24 5.20
C PHE A 12 0.14 37.45 4.40
N TYR A 13 -1.15 37.61 4.73
CA TYR A 13 -2.25 37.02 3.99
C TYR A 13 -2.52 37.69 2.63
N ALA A 14 -2.19 38.97 2.47
CA ALA A 14 -2.26 39.66 1.19
C ALA A 14 -1.11 39.27 0.24
N LEU A 15 0.04 38.87 0.80
CA LEU A 15 1.23 38.42 0.06
C LEU A 15 1.13 36.97 -0.43
N SER A 16 0.40 36.11 0.28
CA SER A 16 0.17 34.74 -0.17
C SER A 16 -0.83 34.77 -1.34
N ARG A 17 -0.32 34.67 -2.58
CA ARG A 17 -1.13 34.54 -3.80
C ARG A 17 -2.00 33.26 -3.86
N ILE A 18 -2.10 32.53 -2.75
CA ILE A 18 -2.87 31.29 -2.63
C ILE A 18 -4.32 31.69 -2.32
N PRO A 19 -5.30 31.30 -3.16
CA PRO A 19 -6.71 31.50 -2.85
C PRO A 19 -7.04 30.96 -1.47
N LEU A 20 -7.77 31.75 -0.66
CA LEU A 20 -8.17 31.38 0.71
C LEU A 20 -8.62 29.91 0.88
N PRO A 21 -9.44 29.32 -0.02
CA PRO A 21 -9.89 27.92 0.11
C PRO A 21 -8.78 26.87 0.00
N LEU A 22 -7.57 27.24 -0.41
CA LEU A 22 -6.44 26.32 -0.64
C LEU A 22 -5.39 26.38 0.48
N TYR A 23 -5.59 27.21 1.52
CA TYR A 23 -4.60 27.43 2.56
C TYR A 23 -4.25 26.17 3.38
N GLY A 24 -5.20 25.25 3.52
CA GLY A 24 -5.00 23.99 4.26
C GLY A 24 -4.33 22.88 3.45
N ILE A 25 -4.18 23.08 2.14
CA ILE A 25 -3.61 22.06 1.25
C ILE A 25 -2.13 21.79 1.51
N PRO A 26 -1.24 22.79 1.69
CA PRO A 26 0.19 22.55 1.94
C PRO A 26 0.47 21.65 3.15
N ALA A 27 -0.29 21.80 4.24
CA ALA A 27 -0.16 20.98 5.44
C ALA A 27 -0.57 19.51 5.20
N ALA A 28 -1.50 19.29 4.26
CA ALA A 28 -1.95 17.96 3.89
C ALA A 28 -1.12 17.31 2.75
N LEU A 29 -0.42 18.14 1.98
CA LEU A 29 0.31 17.72 0.79
C LEU A 29 1.52 16.84 1.11
N GLY A 30 2.31 17.19 2.13
CA GLY A 30 3.54 16.45 2.46
C GLY A 30 3.30 14.96 2.75
N PRO A 31 2.52 14.61 3.80
CA PRO A 31 2.17 13.22 4.09
C PRO A 31 1.47 12.50 2.93
N ALA A 32 0.59 13.19 2.20
CA ALA A 32 -0.09 12.61 1.04
C ALA A 32 0.87 12.27 -0.11
N LEU A 33 1.82 13.14 -0.41
CA LEU A 33 2.84 12.89 -1.44
C LEU A 33 3.75 11.73 -1.05
N VAL A 34 4.13 11.62 0.23
CA VAL A 34 4.92 10.49 0.74
C VAL A 34 4.15 9.17 0.56
N LEU A 35 2.87 9.12 0.93
CA LEU A 35 2.04 7.92 0.71
C LEU A 35 1.76 7.63 -0.77
N LEU A 36 1.68 8.65 -1.63
CA LEU A 36 1.55 8.49 -3.10
C LEU A 36 2.83 7.95 -3.74
N ALA A 37 4.00 8.24 -3.16
CA ALA A 37 5.28 7.71 -3.61
C ALA A 37 5.46 6.23 -3.23
N CYS A 38 4.77 5.76 -2.19
CA CYS A 38 4.85 4.37 -1.75
C CYS A 38 4.32 3.40 -2.79
N ARG A 39 5.00 2.25 -2.91
CA ARG A 39 4.54 1.12 -3.71
C ARG A 39 4.07 -0.01 -2.81
N PRO A 40 3.00 -0.73 -3.18
CA PRO A 40 2.46 -1.82 -2.39
C PRO A 40 3.38 -3.04 -2.27
N LEU A 41 4.53 -3.06 -2.95
CA LEU A 41 5.55 -4.11 -2.86
C LEU A 41 6.73 -3.72 -1.96
N ASP A 42 6.91 -2.43 -1.67
CA ASP A 42 8.03 -1.95 -0.86
C ASP A 42 7.61 -1.83 0.61
N HIS A 43 7.79 -2.92 1.35
CA HIS A 43 7.40 -3.01 2.74
C HIS A 43 8.18 -2.03 3.64
N ILE A 44 9.47 -1.82 3.35
CA ILE A 44 10.32 -0.88 4.12
C ILE A 44 9.87 0.56 3.82
N GLY A 45 9.68 0.90 2.54
CA GLY A 45 9.20 2.22 2.12
C GLY A 45 7.85 2.57 2.74
N VAL A 46 6.90 1.64 2.77
CA VAL A 46 5.59 1.85 3.40
C VAL A 46 5.72 2.05 4.92
N ARG A 47 6.60 1.31 5.61
CA ARG A 47 6.85 1.51 7.03
C ARG A 47 7.51 2.85 7.34
N LEU A 48 8.51 3.25 6.55
CA LEU A 48 9.18 4.54 6.68
C LEU A 48 8.22 5.69 6.41
N ALA A 49 7.34 5.56 5.42
CA ALA A 49 6.29 6.54 5.15
C ALA A 49 5.30 6.67 6.31
N GLY A 50 4.90 5.55 6.91
CA GLY A 50 4.06 5.56 8.10
C GLY A 50 4.76 6.17 9.31
N ALA A 51 6.05 5.87 9.52
CA ALA A 51 6.87 6.48 10.56
C ALA A 51 7.04 7.99 10.34
N PHE A 52 7.25 8.43 9.09
CA PHE A 52 7.27 9.84 8.71
C PHE A 52 5.94 10.53 9.01
N CYS A 53 4.80 9.91 8.66
CA CYS A 53 3.48 10.45 8.97
C CYS A 53 3.26 10.53 10.49
N CYS A 54 3.60 9.47 11.23
CA CYS A 54 3.57 9.45 12.69
C CYS A 54 4.40 10.58 13.29
N ALA A 55 5.67 10.72 12.86
CA ALA A 55 6.57 11.77 13.31
C ALA A 55 6.06 13.17 12.93
N SER A 56 5.45 13.33 11.75
CA SER A 56 4.84 14.60 11.32
C SER A 56 3.68 14.97 12.25
N TYR A 57 2.78 14.03 12.56
CA TYR A 57 1.70 14.28 13.51
C TYR A 57 2.22 14.51 14.93
N LEU A 58 3.23 13.78 15.38
CA LEU A 58 3.89 14.04 16.67
C LEU A 58 4.63 15.39 16.68
N TYR A 59 5.16 15.84 15.55
CA TYR A 59 5.75 17.18 15.41
C TYR A 59 4.69 18.27 15.49
N TYR A 60 3.50 18.04 14.93
CA TYR A 60 2.35 18.94 15.13
C TYR A 60 1.79 18.89 16.56
N VAL A 61 1.87 17.73 17.25
CA VAL A 61 1.57 17.60 18.69
C VAL A 61 2.63 18.28 19.54
N ARG A 62 3.89 18.20 19.10
CA ARG A 62 4.99 18.93 19.72
C ARG A 62 4.58 20.38 19.62
N PRO A 63 4.36 21.06 20.74
CA PRO A 63 3.89 22.42 20.68
C PRO A 63 4.94 23.16 19.89
N HIS A 64 4.60 23.67 18.71
CA HIS A 64 5.26 24.88 18.31
C HIS A 64 5.18 25.80 19.54
N HIS A 65 6.28 26.42 19.89
CA HIS A 65 6.38 27.50 20.87
C HIS A 65 5.42 28.68 20.61
N THR A 66 4.41 28.51 19.76
CA THR A 66 3.29 29.41 19.53
C THR A 66 1.95 28.83 19.99
N HIS A 67 1.80 27.55 20.34
CA HIS A 67 0.54 27.00 20.85
C HIS A 67 0.59 26.70 22.36
N MET A 68 1.67 26.11 22.89
CA MET A 68 1.84 26.02 24.36
C MET A 68 2.15 27.38 24.95
N THR A 69 2.96 28.21 24.29
CA THR A 69 3.16 29.59 24.71
C THR A 69 1.88 30.39 24.50
N PHE A 70 1.04 30.10 23.50
CA PHE A 70 -0.29 30.72 23.44
C PHE A 70 -1.26 30.18 24.50
N ILE A 71 -1.12 28.93 24.95
CA ILE A 71 -1.91 28.39 26.08
C ILE A 71 -1.40 28.97 27.40
N ILE A 72 -0.10 29.06 27.60
CA ILE A 72 0.55 29.65 28.78
C ILE A 72 0.30 31.15 28.76
N ASP A 73 0.49 31.86 27.66
CA ASP A 73 0.14 33.27 27.48
C ASP A 73 -1.37 33.50 27.59
N ILE A 74 -2.24 32.55 27.19
CA ILE A 74 -3.68 32.63 27.46
C ILE A 74 -3.97 32.37 28.92
N LEU A 75 -3.31 31.42 29.57
CA LEU A 75 -3.50 31.14 30.99
C LEU A 75 -2.92 32.26 31.86
N ASP A 76 -1.83 32.89 31.44
CA ASP A 76 -1.17 34.05 32.06
C ASP A 76 -1.95 35.33 31.74
N CYS A 77 -2.48 35.51 30.52
CA CYS A 77 -3.45 36.58 30.21
C CYS A 77 -4.75 36.37 30.96
N ILE A 78 -5.22 35.13 31.11
CA ILE A 78 -6.37 34.83 31.95
C ILE A 78 -5.98 35.18 33.38
N GLU A 79 -4.90 34.67 33.97
CA GLU A 79 -4.58 34.95 35.37
C GLU A 79 -4.32 36.45 35.66
N SER A 80 -3.71 37.19 34.73
CA SER A 80 -3.44 38.63 34.86
C SER A 80 -4.62 39.54 34.47
N ASP A 81 -5.40 39.21 33.44
CA ASP A 81 -6.54 39.99 32.95
C ASP A 81 -7.90 39.44 33.40
N TRP A 82 -7.96 38.30 34.11
CA TRP A 82 -9.21 37.69 34.60
C TRP A 82 -10.05 38.64 35.45
N PRO A 83 -9.49 39.47 36.35
CA PRO A 83 -10.29 40.46 37.05
C PRO A 83 -10.97 41.45 36.10
N ALA A 84 -10.31 41.85 35.02
CA ALA A 84 -10.86 42.77 34.00
C ALA A 84 -11.87 42.05 33.07
N ALA A 85 -11.59 40.80 32.70
CA ALA A 85 -12.47 39.99 31.88
C ALA A 85 -13.75 39.60 32.64
N ALA A 86 -13.63 39.17 33.89
CA ALA A 86 -14.77 38.93 34.79
C ALA A 86 -15.60 40.20 35.01
N ALA A 87 -14.95 41.37 35.15
CA ALA A 87 -15.65 42.66 35.22
C ALA A 87 -16.37 43.04 33.91
N SER A 88 -15.90 42.57 32.76
CA SER A 88 -16.55 42.73 31.46
C SER A 88 -17.66 41.69 31.17
N GLY A 89 -17.95 40.79 32.12
CA GLY A 89 -18.96 39.75 31.97
C GLY A 89 -18.48 38.51 31.21
N TRP A 90 -17.18 38.32 31.05
CA TRP A 90 -16.62 37.15 30.38
C TRP A 90 -16.87 35.89 31.21
N ALA A 91 -17.56 34.91 30.62
CA ALA A 91 -18.06 33.76 31.36
C ALA A 91 -16.99 32.65 31.48
N PRO A 92 -16.78 32.03 32.66
CA PRO A 92 -15.89 30.88 32.86
C PRO A 92 -16.09 29.71 31.88
N LEU A 93 -17.29 29.63 31.28
CA LEU A 93 -17.63 28.66 30.28
C LEU A 93 -16.74 28.76 29.02
N GLU A 94 -16.33 29.97 28.60
CA GLU A 94 -15.54 30.17 27.38
C GLU A 94 -14.11 29.63 27.53
N THR A 95 -13.49 29.83 28.69
CA THR A 95 -12.18 29.27 29.04
C THR A 95 -12.19 27.74 29.06
N VAL A 96 -13.26 27.16 29.62
CA VAL A 96 -13.45 25.70 29.64
C VAL A 96 -13.61 25.15 28.22
N LEU A 97 -14.41 25.81 27.38
CA LEU A 97 -14.62 25.41 25.99
C LEU A 97 -13.32 25.45 25.17
N LEU A 98 -12.52 26.51 25.32
CA LEU A 98 -11.23 26.63 24.64
C LEU A 98 -10.25 25.54 25.09
N SER A 99 -10.19 25.26 26.39
CA SER A 99 -9.33 24.21 26.96
C SER A 99 -9.73 22.83 26.43
N LEU A 100 -11.03 22.49 26.45
CA LEU A 100 -11.54 21.22 25.92
C LEU A 100 -11.22 21.04 24.43
N GLN A 101 -11.23 22.12 23.65
CA GLN A 101 -10.89 22.08 22.23
C GLN A 101 -9.41 21.80 21.98
N LEU A 102 -8.53 22.46 22.74
CA LEU A 102 -7.09 22.23 22.66
C LEU A 102 -6.73 20.79 23.05
N PHE A 103 -7.37 20.26 24.11
CA PHE A 103 -7.29 18.84 24.45
C PHE A 103 -7.79 17.95 23.30
N GLY A 104 -8.91 18.31 22.67
CA GLY A 104 -9.44 17.60 21.51
C GLY A 104 -8.45 17.51 20.35
N ILE A 105 -7.78 18.62 20.00
CA ILE A 105 -6.75 18.66 18.94
C ILE A 105 -5.54 17.80 19.31
N PHE A 106 -5.09 17.88 20.57
CA PHE A 106 -4.01 17.07 21.09
C PHE A 106 -4.32 15.57 20.96
N PHE A 107 -5.46 15.12 21.46
CA PHE A 107 -5.87 13.72 21.40
C PHE A 107 -6.13 13.24 19.97
N ALA A 108 -6.70 14.08 19.10
CA ALA A 108 -6.88 13.73 17.69
C ALA A 108 -5.53 13.51 16.98
N SER A 109 -4.54 14.37 17.26
CA SER A 109 -3.22 14.27 16.66
C SER A 109 -2.41 13.09 17.23
N LEU A 110 -2.51 12.84 18.54
CA LEU A 110 -1.94 11.66 19.18
C LEU A 110 -2.58 10.35 18.66
N GLY A 111 -3.90 10.32 18.56
CA GLY A 111 -4.64 9.18 18.00
C GLY A 111 -4.25 8.91 16.54
N SER A 112 -4.02 9.96 15.76
CA SER A 112 -3.51 9.87 14.38
C SER A 112 -2.10 9.27 14.33
N ALA A 113 -1.20 9.74 15.20
CA ALA A 113 0.16 9.19 15.31
C ALA A 113 0.14 7.69 15.69
N ILE A 114 -0.66 7.32 16.70
CA ILE A 114 -0.87 5.92 17.09
C ILE A 114 -1.44 5.11 15.92
N GLY A 115 -2.41 5.66 15.18
CA GLY A 115 -3.00 5.05 14.00
C GLY A 115 -1.96 4.75 12.92
N PHE A 116 -1.07 5.71 12.60
CA PHE A 116 0.01 5.51 11.63
C PHE A 116 1.01 4.46 12.10
N PHE A 117 1.37 4.48 13.39
CA PHE A 117 2.25 3.48 13.98
C PHE A 117 1.63 2.07 13.86
N ALA A 118 0.38 1.90 14.32
CA ALA A 118 -0.34 0.64 14.24
C ALA A 118 -0.52 0.15 12.80
N ALA A 119 -0.83 1.05 11.87
CA ALA A 119 -0.94 0.72 10.44
C ALA A 119 0.39 0.18 9.89
N SER A 120 1.52 0.76 10.31
CA SER A 120 2.87 0.36 9.89
C SER A 120 3.31 -1.00 10.43
N LEU A 121 2.68 -1.50 11.49
CA LEU A 121 2.91 -2.83 12.05
C LEU A 121 2.16 -3.95 11.30
N SER A 122 1.32 -3.62 10.31
CA SER A 122 0.58 -4.64 9.56
C SER A 122 1.53 -5.58 8.81
N ARG A 123 1.19 -6.88 8.78
CA ARG A 123 2.03 -7.92 8.13
C ARG A 123 2.04 -7.79 6.60
N ALA A 124 0.91 -7.44 6.00
CA ALA A 124 0.79 -7.25 4.56
C ALA A 124 1.02 -5.78 4.19
N THR A 125 1.94 -5.52 3.25
CA THR A 125 2.28 -4.18 2.76
C THR A 125 1.07 -3.42 2.20
N ARG A 126 0.20 -4.11 1.46
CA ARG A 126 -1.03 -3.52 0.91
C ARG A 126 -1.98 -3.05 2.00
N ASP A 127 -2.14 -3.85 3.05
CA ASP A 127 -3.00 -3.51 4.18
C ASP A 127 -2.41 -2.37 5.00
N ALA A 128 -1.09 -2.37 5.22
CA ALA A 128 -0.39 -1.27 5.86
C ALA A 128 -0.66 0.05 5.13
N LEU A 129 -0.42 0.08 3.81
CA LEU A 129 -0.63 1.27 3.00
C LEU A 129 -2.11 1.69 2.96
N ARG A 130 -3.05 0.74 2.84
CA ARG A 130 -4.49 1.03 2.88
C ARG A 130 -4.90 1.65 4.20
N ARG A 131 -4.43 1.10 5.32
CA ARG A 131 -4.69 1.63 6.67
C ARG A 131 -4.09 3.01 6.86
N GLN A 132 -2.85 3.24 6.40
CA GLN A 132 -2.23 4.58 6.46
C GLN A 132 -3.06 5.63 5.69
N TRP A 133 -3.59 5.30 4.52
CA TRP A 133 -4.50 6.19 3.78
C TRP A 133 -5.80 6.48 4.53
N VAL A 134 -6.37 5.46 5.18
CA VAL A 134 -7.58 5.64 6.03
C VAL A 134 -7.27 6.55 7.20
N VAL A 135 -6.18 6.29 7.93
CA VAL A 135 -5.73 7.13 9.05
C VAL A 135 -5.57 8.57 8.57
N LEU A 136 -4.79 8.80 7.52
CA LEU A 136 -4.56 10.14 6.95
C LEU A 136 -5.88 10.87 6.67
N ARG A 137 -6.80 10.20 5.96
CA ARG A 137 -8.11 10.79 5.62
C ARG A 137 -8.93 11.11 6.85
N THR A 138 -9.01 10.19 7.83
CA THR A 138 -9.75 10.41 9.07
C THR A 138 -9.14 11.52 9.91
N SER A 139 -7.81 11.59 10.00
CA SER A 139 -7.07 12.60 10.74
C SER A 139 -7.33 14.00 10.18
N TYR A 140 -7.29 14.18 8.86
CA TYR A 140 -7.58 15.48 8.25
C TYR A 140 -9.07 15.84 8.31
N ALA A 141 -9.99 14.87 8.22
CA ALA A 141 -11.42 15.14 8.37
C ALA A 141 -11.77 15.55 9.81
N LEU A 142 -11.23 14.84 10.81
CA LEU A 142 -11.37 15.18 12.22
C LEU A 142 -10.71 16.52 12.55
N GLY A 143 -9.53 16.78 11.98
CA GLY A 143 -8.88 18.08 12.05
C GLY A 143 -9.77 19.19 11.48
N ALA A 144 -10.18 19.09 10.22
CA ALA A 144 -11.05 20.09 9.61
C ALA A 144 -12.31 20.38 10.44
N ALA A 145 -12.93 19.34 11.01
CA ALA A 145 -14.08 19.49 11.90
C ALA A 145 -13.72 20.18 13.23
N SER A 146 -12.61 19.80 13.88
CA SER A 146 -12.18 20.41 15.15
C SER A 146 -11.75 21.87 14.99
N TRP A 147 -11.02 22.19 13.92
CA TRP A 147 -10.63 23.55 13.58
C TRP A 147 -11.85 24.41 13.25
N GLY A 148 -12.81 23.86 12.49
CA GLY A 148 -14.07 24.53 12.17
C GLY A 148 -14.90 24.83 13.42
N THR A 149 -15.07 23.86 14.33
CA THR A 149 -15.83 24.06 15.58
C THR A 149 -15.12 25.01 16.52
N GLN A 150 -13.80 24.88 16.72
CA GLN A 150 -13.00 25.80 17.53
C GLN A 150 -13.22 27.24 17.04
N ARG A 151 -13.02 27.48 15.75
CA ARG A 151 -13.10 28.83 15.19
C ARG A 151 -14.53 29.37 15.16
N ALA A 152 -15.54 28.53 14.97
CA ALA A 152 -16.93 28.93 15.10
C ALA A 152 -17.26 29.36 16.53
N THR A 153 -16.80 28.62 17.55
CA THR A 153 -16.99 29.00 18.95
C THR A 153 -16.20 30.25 19.32
N THR A 154 -14.94 30.38 18.85
CA THR A 154 -14.16 31.59 19.08
C THR A 154 -14.78 32.79 18.38
N CYS A 155 -15.34 32.65 17.19
CA CYS A 155 -16.05 33.73 16.50
C CYS A 155 -17.37 34.08 17.21
N ALA A 156 -18.10 33.11 17.75
CA ALA A 156 -19.32 33.37 18.51
C ALA A 156 -19.03 34.09 19.83
N ALA A 157 -18.00 33.65 20.56
CA ALA A 157 -17.49 34.30 21.77
C ALA A 157 -16.91 35.69 21.47
N SER A 158 -16.12 35.79 20.40
CA SER A 158 -15.48 37.04 19.99
C SER A 158 -16.46 38.01 19.35
N TRP A 159 -17.57 37.59 18.74
CA TRP A 159 -18.58 38.53 18.23
C TRP A 159 -19.19 39.36 19.36
N GLY A 160 -19.40 38.76 20.54
CA GLY A 160 -19.85 39.49 21.73
C GLY A 160 -18.83 40.55 22.17
N THR A 161 -17.56 40.20 22.25
CA THR A 161 -16.46 41.11 22.67
C THR A 161 -16.04 42.10 21.58
N GLN A 162 -16.03 41.70 20.31
CA GLN A 162 -15.72 42.56 19.16
C GLN A 162 -16.82 43.57 18.91
N TYR A 163 -18.10 43.25 19.15
CA TYR A 163 -19.18 44.24 19.11
C TYR A 163 -18.97 45.33 20.18
N LEU A 164 -18.58 44.93 21.40
CA LEU A 164 -18.23 45.86 22.48
C LEU A 164 -16.96 46.69 22.17
N VAL A 165 -15.93 46.09 21.56
CA VAL A 165 -14.71 46.80 21.14
C VAL A 165 -14.95 47.70 19.93
N LEU A 166 -15.83 47.31 19.00
CA LEU A 166 -16.26 48.15 17.87
C LEU A 166 -16.96 49.42 18.37
N LEU A 167 -17.85 49.25 19.35
CA LEU A 167 -18.51 50.37 20.04
C LEU A 167 -17.51 51.25 20.80
N ALA A 168 -16.42 50.68 21.34
CA ALA A 168 -15.44 51.40 22.14
C ALA A 168 -14.30 52.07 21.34
N VAL A 169 -13.83 51.48 20.24
CA VAL A 169 -12.60 51.88 19.51
C VAL A 169 -12.87 52.26 18.05
N GLY A 170 -14.09 52.02 17.55
CA GLY A 170 -14.52 52.48 16.21
C GLY A 170 -13.81 51.81 15.03
N ARG A 171 -13.11 50.68 15.23
CA ARG A 171 -12.45 49.93 14.15
C ARG A 171 -12.88 48.46 14.16
N PRO A 172 -13.34 47.90 13.02
CA PRO A 172 -13.69 46.50 12.91
C PRO A 172 -12.46 45.62 13.08
N VAL A 173 -12.52 44.70 14.04
CA VAL A 173 -11.65 43.53 14.03
C VAL A 173 -12.04 42.70 12.81
N SER A 174 -11.04 42.38 12.01
CA SER A 174 -11.17 42.08 10.59
C SER A 174 -11.95 40.78 10.30
N PRO A 175 -13.07 40.82 9.54
CA PRO A 175 -13.81 39.61 9.10
C PRO A 175 -12.96 38.66 8.25
N TYR A 176 -11.79 39.12 7.78
CA TYR A 176 -10.83 38.31 7.05
C TYR A 176 -10.23 37.18 7.89
N LEU A 177 -10.06 37.35 9.20
CA LEU A 177 -9.50 36.29 10.05
C LEU A 177 -10.49 35.13 10.25
N ALA A 178 -11.79 35.45 10.41
CA ALA A 178 -12.83 34.44 10.48
C ALA A 178 -12.94 33.69 9.12
N LEU A 179 -12.97 34.45 8.02
CA LEU A 179 -13.05 33.88 6.67
C LEU A 179 -11.85 32.98 6.35
N SER A 180 -10.61 33.39 6.67
CA SER A 180 -9.42 32.58 6.40
C SER A 180 -9.43 31.26 7.19
N CYS A 181 -9.93 31.26 8.42
CA CYS A 181 -10.07 30.06 9.23
C CYS A 181 -11.11 29.08 8.69
N TYR A 182 -12.27 29.56 8.23
CA TYR A 182 -13.27 28.71 7.58
C TYR A 182 -12.73 28.13 6.27
N CYS A 183 -12.00 28.93 5.51
CA CYS A 183 -11.40 28.49 4.26
C CYS A 183 -10.28 27.44 4.46
N ASP A 184 -9.51 27.52 5.55
CA ASP A 184 -8.45 26.56 5.87
C ASP A 184 -9.02 25.16 6.22
N GLY A 185 -10.02 25.12 7.12
CA GLY A 185 -10.73 23.89 7.46
C GLY A 185 -11.47 23.29 6.27
N PHE A 186 -12.16 24.13 5.48
CA PHE A 186 -12.85 23.71 4.28
C PHE A 186 -11.88 23.17 3.20
N GLY A 187 -10.75 23.84 2.99
CA GLY A 187 -9.70 23.41 2.07
C GLY A 187 -9.13 22.05 2.44
N THR A 188 -8.85 21.85 3.74
CA THR A 188 -8.40 20.57 4.29
C THR A 188 -9.44 19.47 4.07
N LEU A 189 -10.72 19.75 4.33
CA LEU A 189 -11.82 18.81 4.12
C LEU A 189 -11.96 18.43 2.64
N LEU A 190 -11.93 19.40 1.74
CA LEU A 190 -11.95 19.16 0.29
C LEU A 190 -10.75 18.32 -0.14
N PHE A 191 -9.57 18.57 0.43
CA PHE A 191 -8.37 17.79 0.14
C PHE A 191 -8.54 16.31 0.52
N THR A 192 -9.29 16.00 1.58
CA THR A 192 -9.58 14.60 1.96
C THR A 192 -10.36 13.82 0.90
N LEU A 193 -11.11 14.49 0.02
CA LEU A 193 -11.83 13.85 -1.08
C LEU A 193 -10.88 13.27 -2.13
N PHE A 194 -9.68 13.87 -2.28
CA PHE A 194 -8.63 13.37 -3.16
C PHE A 194 -7.97 12.09 -2.64
N PHE A 195 -8.15 11.76 -1.36
CA PHE A 195 -7.62 10.54 -0.75
C PHE A 195 -8.51 9.30 -0.94
N THR A 196 -9.61 9.43 -1.68
CA THR A 196 -10.43 8.27 -2.03
C THR A 196 -9.66 7.33 -2.96
N GLU A 197 -9.88 6.01 -2.85
CA GLU A 197 -9.19 5.01 -3.66
C GLU A 197 -9.34 5.27 -5.17
N ARG A 198 -10.51 5.78 -5.58
CA ARG A 198 -10.81 6.14 -6.98
C ARG A 198 -9.96 7.31 -7.48
N VAL A 199 -9.87 8.39 -6.70
CA VAL A 199 -9.10 9.58 -7.10
C VAL A 199 -7.61 9.30 -7.04
N ARG A 200 -7.13 8.60 -6.01
CA ARG A 200 -5.75 8.10 -5.93
C ARG A 200 -5.37 7.29 -7.16
N GLY A 201 -6.23 6.35 -7.57
CA GLY A 201 -6.00 5.55 -8.78
C GLY A 201 -5.88 6.40 -10.04
N ARG A 202 -6.65 7.49 -10.16
CA ARG A 202 -6.52 8.46 -11.27
C ARG A 202 -5.20 9.22 -11.20
N ILE A 203 -4.81 9.72 -10.03
CA ILE A 203 -3.56 10.45 -9.81
C ILE A 203 -2.34 9.57 -10.14
N HIS A 204 -2.32 8.33 -9.67
CA HIS A 204 -1.24 7.40 -10.02
C HIS A 204 -1.16 7.17 -11.53
N ARG A 205 -2.30 7.03 -12.21
CA ARG A 205 -2.32 6.89 -13.68
C ARG A 205 -1.83 8.15 -14.39
N SER A 206 -2.28 9.33 -13.98
CA SER A 206 -1.92 10.60 -14.65
C SER A 206 -0.45 10.98 -14.44
N LEU A 207 0.13 10.67 -13.27
CA LEU A 207 1.52 10.97 -12.96
C LEU A 207 2.51 9.91 -13.47
N GLY A 208 2.04 8.85 -14.14
CA GLY A 208 2.89 7.71 -14.50
C GLY A 208 3.49 6.97 -13.30
N LEU A 209 3.04 7.30 -12.08
CA LEU A 209 3.43 6.66 -10.82
C LEU A 209 2.70 5.32 -10.60
N GLY A 210 1.64 5.07 -11.36
CA GLY A 210 0.98 3.78 -11.46
C GLY A 210 1.77 2.82 -12.35
N TRP A 211 1.46 1.52 -12.23
CA TRP A 211 2.09 0.47 -13.03
C TRP A 211 2.07 0.79 -14.54
N ASN A 212 1.01 1.42 -15.05
CA ASN A 212 0.80 1.68 -16.47
C ASN A 212 1.83 2.62 -17.14
N GLY A 213 2.61 3.39 -16.37
CA GLY A 213 3.70 4.20 -16.91
C GLY A 213 5.04 3.46 -17.02
N LYS A 214 5.12 2.22 -16.51
CA LYS A 214 6.32 1.39 -16.58
C LYS A 214 6.28 0.46 -17.79
N PRO A 215 7.46 0.08 -18.34
CA PRO A 215 7.55 -0.98 -19.33
C PRO A 215 6.79 -2.21 -18.84
N GLU A 216 6.10 -2.88 -19.76
CA GLU A 216 5.33 -4.10 -19.48
C GLU A 216 6.17 -5.15 -18.77
N THR A 217 7.43 -5.34 -19.17
CA THR A 217 8.40 -6.23 -18.53
C THR A 217 8.56 -5.94 -17.03
N CYS A 218 8.73 -4.67 -16.63
CA CYS A 218 8.84 -4.31 -15.21
C CYS A 218 7.57 -4.64 -14.43
N ARG A 219 6.39 -4.49 -15.06
CA ARG A 219 5.11 -4.79 -14.43
C ARG A 219 4.95 -6.28 -14.19
N SER A 220 5.24 -7.07 -15.22
CA SER A 220 5.12 -8.52 -15.22
C SER A 220 6.11 -9.15 -14.24
N LEU A 221 7.37 -8.70 -14.24
CA LEU A 221 8.38 -9.14 -13.25
C LEU A 221 8.00 -8.78 -11.82
N ALA A 222 7.40 -7.60 -11.59
CA ALA A 222 6.95 -7.22 -10.26
C ALA A 222 5.75 -8.07 -9.79
N ALA A 223 4.88 -8.50 -10.71
CA ALA A 223 3.81 -9.45 -10.41
C ALA A 223 4.39 -10.82 -10.05
N VAL A 224 5.36 -11.33 -10.82
CA VAL A 224 6.08 -12.58 -10.53
C VAL A 224 6.82 -12.51 -9.18
N ALA A 225 7.55 -11.42 -8.91
CA ALA A 225 8.23 -11.22 -7.63
C ALA A 225 7.26 -11.22 -6.44
N SER A 226 6.04 -10.71 -6.63
CA SER A 226 5.01 -10.75 -5.60
C SER A 226 4.52 -12.18 -5.30
N LEU A 227 4.58 -13.09 -6.29
CA LEU A 227 4.27 -14.51 -6.10
C LEU A 227 5.38 -15.22 -5.31
N ILE A 228 6.66 -14.93 -5.58
CA ILE A 228 7.82 -15.59 -4.94
C ILE A 228 7.96 -15.20 -3.45
N GLY A 229 7.56 -13.98 -3.08
CA GLY A 229 7.78 -13.51 -1.71
C GLY A 229 7.29 -12.11 -1.41
N SER A 230 6.02 -11.81 -1.66
CA SER A 230 5.42 -10.53 -1.25
C SER A 230 5.67 -10.25 0.24
N GLY A 231 6.51 -9.24 0.53
CA GLY A 231 6.82 -8.81 1.90
C GLY A 231 7.96 -9.58 2.60
N ALA A 232 8.59 -10.56 1.92
CA ALA A 232 9.77 -11.23 2.44
C ALA A 232 11.02 -10.32 2.31
N ALA A 233 11.98 -10.49 3.22
CA ALA A 233 13.27 -9.81 3.11
C ALA A 233 14.05 -10.32 1.88
N THR A 234 14.89 -9.46 1.29
CA THR A 234 15.69 -9.82 0.10
C THR A 234 16.51 -11.10 0.30
N SER A 235 17.11 -11.28 1.47
CA SER A 235 17.87 -12.49 1.81
C SER A 235 17.03 -13.77 1.84
N VAL A 236 15.74 -13.66 2.17
CA VAL A 236 14.81 -14.80 2.13
C VAL A 236 14.45 -15.14 0.69
N ILE A 237 14.22 -14.13 -0.15
CA ILE A 237 13.97 -14.32 -1.58
C ILE A 237 15.18 -14.95 -2.25
N GLU A 238 16.39 -14.43 -2.00
CA GLU A 238 17.64 -15.00 -2.53
C GLU A 238 17.87 -16.44 -2.11
N ARG A 239 17.61 -16.77 -0.83
CA ARG A 239 17.68 -18.15 -0.35
C ARG A 239 16.69 -19.04 -1.09
N ARG A 240 15.41 -18.64 -1.18
CA ARG A 240 14.39 -19.40 -1.92
C ARG A 240 14.77 -19.62 -3.38
N CYS A 241 15.33 -18.60 -4.03
CA CYS A 241 15.81 -18.74 -5.40
C CYS A 241 16.93 -19.77 -5.50
N ARG A 242 17.90 -19.73 -4.59
CA ARG A 242 18.99 -20.71 -4.53
C ARG A 242 18.48 -22.12 -4.29
N ASP A 243 17.54 -22.27 -3.35
CA ASP A 243 16.96 -23.56 -3.00
C ASP A 243 16.18 -24.15 -4.19
N ALA A 244 15.38 -23.33 -4.88
CA ALA A 244 14.69 -23.72 -6.12
C ALA A 244 15.66 -24.12 -7.23
N ILE A 245 16.73 -23.35 -7.47
CA ILE A 245 17.75 -23.71 -8.47
C ILE A 245 18.43 -25.03 -8.11
N SER A 246 18.78 -25.22 -6.83
CA SER A 246 19.47 -26.44 -6.37
C SER A 246 18.60 -27.69 -6.39
N SER A 247 17.28 -27.52 -6.36
CA SER A 247 16.28 -28.59 -6.42
C SER A 247 15.69 -28.78 -7.82
N PHE A 248 16.22 -28.08 -8.83
CA PHE A 248 15.72 -28.21 -10.20
C PHE A 248 16.05 -29.58 -10.78
N ARG A 249 15.01 -30.26 -11.27
CA ARG A 249 15.05 -31.62 -11.79
C ARG A 249 14.10 -31.75 -12.97
N GLY A 250 14.31 -32.73 -13.82
CA GLY A 250 13.36 -33.15 -14.85
C GLY A 250 12.98 -34.61 -14.72
N VAL A 251 11.86 -35.00 -15.31
CA VAL A 251 11.41 -36.39 -15.48
C VAL A 251 11.64 -36.79 -16.96
N PRO A 252 12.46 -37.81 -17.24
CA PRO A 252 12.57 -38.35 -18.59
C PRO A 252 11.22 -38.91 -19.03
N TRP A 253 10.82 -38.65 -20.28
CA TRP A 253 9.56 -39.16 -20.83
C TRP A 253 9.39 -40.68 -20.64
N THR A 254 10.47 -41.44 -20.83
CA THR A 254 10.49 -42.90 -20.67
C THR A 254 10.16 -43.39 -19.27
N SER A 255 10.25 -42.52 -18.26
CA SER A 255 9.97 -42.82 -16.86
C SER A 255 8.58 -42.36 -16.42
N LEU A 256 7.85 -41.62 -17.29
CA LEU A 256 6.53 -41.08 -16.99
C LEU A 256 5.45 -42.10 -17.35
N THR A 257 4.43 -42.21 -16.50
CA THR A 257 3.30 -43.12 -16.68
C THR A 257 1.98 -42.37 -16.58
N ALA A 258 0.89 -42.95 -17.07
CA ALA A 258 -0.44 -42.36 -16.92
C ALA A 258 -0.84 -42.13 -15.45
N GLY A 259 -0.30 -42.94 -14.53
CA GLY A 259 -0.54 -42.77 -13.09
C GLY A 259 0.04 -41.46 -12.55
N ASP A 260 1.13 -40.95 -13.14
CA ASP A 260 1.75 -39.70 -12.72
C ASP A 260 0.92 -38.46 -13.13
N LEU A 261 -0.08 -38.64 -13.99
CA LEU A 261 -1.02 -37.59 -14.40
C LEU A 261 -2.43 -37.78 -13.80
N ALA A 262 -2.65 -38.85 -13.04
CA ALA A 262 -3.94 -39.17 -12.42
C ALA A 262 -4.33 -38.16 -11.34
N ALA A 263 -5.63 -38.07 -11.04
CA ALA A 263 -6.15 -37.16 -10.01
C ALA A 263 -5.93 -37.66 -8.58
N GLU A 264 -5.83 -38.98 -8.39
CA GLU A 264 -5.69 -39.61 -7.07
C GLU A 264 -4.23 -39.56 -6.60
N TRP A 265 -4.00 -39.35 -5.30
CA TRP A 265 -2.68 -39.25 -4.66
C TRP A 265 -2.55 -40.27 -3.53
N ASP A 266 -1.64 -41.23 -3.67
CA ASP A 266 -1.29 -42.22 -2.64
C ASP A 266 0.13 -41.95 -2.08
N GLY A 267 0.19 -41.07 -1.07
CA GLY A 267 1.42 -40.35 -0.70
C GLY A 267 2.65 -41.18 -0.34
N GLU A 268 2.53 -42.43 0.09
CA GLU A 268 3.69 -43.27 0.42
C GLU A 268 4.29 -43.96 -0.82
N LEU A 269 3.45 -44.28 -1.81
CA LEU A 269 3.88 -44.85 -3.08
C LEU A 269 4.51 -43.77 -3.98
N GLU A 270 3.96 -42.55 -3.92
CA GLU A 270 4.38 -41.46 -4.82
C GLU A 270 5.73 -40.89 -4.39
N ALA A 271 5.97 -40.77 -3.07
CA ALA A 271 7.23 -40.28 -2.50
C ALA A 271 8.42 -41.16 -2.91
N ARG A 272 8.23 -42.48 -3.04
CA ARG A 272 9.26 -43.41 -3.54
C ARG A 272 9.48 -43.27 -5.04
N ARG A 273 8.41 -43.14 -5.83
CA ARG A 273 8.51 -42.90 -7.28
C ARG A 273 9.22 -41.59 -7.63
N GLN A 274 9.09 -40.60 -6.76
CA GLN A 274 9.69 -39.29 -6.94
C GLN A 274 11.22 -39.30 -7.00
N GLU A 275 11.87 -40.09 -6.14
CA GLU A 275 13.33 -40.19 -6.10
C GLU A 275 13.89 -41.00 -7.28
N ASP A 276 13.17 -42.04 -7.70
CA ASP A 276 13.61 -42.98 -8.73
C ASP A 276 13.43 -42.46 -10.17
N HIS A 277 12.44 -41.59 -10.42
CA HIS A 277 12.03 -41.23 -11.80
C HIS A 277 12.52 -39.85 -12.28
N THR A 278 13.16 -39.05 -11.42
CA THR A 278 13.62 -37.71 -11.79
C THR A 278 15.14 -37.61 -11.80
N VAL A 279 15.68 -36.74 -12.65
CA VAL A 279 17.12 -36.50 -12.79
C VAL A 279 17.43 -35.03 -12.48
N PRO A 280 18.52 -34.72 -11.75
CA PRO A 280 19.00 -33.34 -11.64
C PRO A 280 19.21 -32.73 -13.02
N ALA A 281 18.81 -31.47 -13.19
CA ALA A 281 18.95 -30.74 -14.43
C ALA A 281 19.42 -29.31 -14.14
N ALA A 282 20.17 -28.70 -15.06
CA ALA A 282 20.44 -27.27 -15.03
C ALA A 282 19.27 -26.49 -15.67
N LEU A 283 19.15 -25.21 -15.31
CA LEU A 283 18.17 -24.32 -15.96
C LEU A 283 18.48 -24.25 -17.47
N GLY A 284 17.45 -24.45 -18.28
CA GLY A 284 17.52 -24.51 -19.74
C GLY A 284 17.81 -25.89 -20.32
N GLU A 285 17.99 -26.92 -19.50
CA GLU A 285 18.16 -28.32 -19.97
C GLU A 285 16.82 -29.06 -20.10
N VAL A 286 15.81 -28.66 -19.33
CA VAL A 286 14.47 -29.25 -19.40
C VAL A 286 13.71 -28.69 -20.60
N ASP A 287 13.15 -29.57 -21.43
CA ASP A 287 12.57 -29.21 -22.72
C ASP A 287 11.22 -28.51 -22.57
N ALA A 288 10.37 -29.00 -21.68
CA ALA A 288 9.05 -28.41 -21.46
C ALA A 288 8.64 -28.46 -19.99
N PHE A 289 8.05 -27.36 -19.52
CA PHE A 289 7.28 -27.33 -18.29
C PHE A 289 5.86 -27.83 -18.59
N LEU A 290 5.40 -28.87 -17.89
CA LEU A 290 4.05 -29.40 -18.07
C LEU A 290 3.05 -28.62 -17.19
N SER A 291 2.24 -27.78 -17.83
CA SER A 291 1.14 -27.07 -17.18
C SER A 291 -0.16 -27.84 -17.38
N HIS A 292 -0.78 -28.27 -16.28
CA HIS A 292 -2.00 -29.06 -16.34
C HIS A 292 -2.84 -28.91 -15.06
N SER A 293 -4.13 -29.23 -15.14
CA SER A 293 -4.97 -29.35 -13.94
C SER A 293 -4.95 -30.79 -13.42
N TRP A 294 -4.80 -30.93 -12.10
CA TRP A 294 -4.89 -32.23 -11.43
C TRP A 294 -6.29 -32.86 -11.49
N SER A 295 -7.33 -32.05 -11.69
CA SER A 295 -8.72 -32.54 -11.71
C SER A 295 -9.21 -33.01 -13.07
N ASP A 296 -8.46 -32.74 -14.14
CA ASP A 296 -8.78 -33.26 -15.46
C ASP A 296 -8.28 -34.71 -15.60
N ASP A 297 -8.90 -35.47 -16.50
CA ASP A 297 -8.66 -36.90 -16.65
C ASP A 297 -7.18 -37.22 -16.96
N GLY A 298 -6.58 -38.08 -16.13
CA GLY A 298 -5.15 -38.43 -16.23
C GLY A 298 -4.80 -39.18 -17.51
N ARG A 299 -5.72 -40.00 -18.01
CA ARG A 299 -5.51 -40.82 -19.19
C ARG A 299 -5.57 -39.97 -20.46
N GLU A 300 -6.55 -39.09 -20.58
CA GLU A 300 -6.64 -38.15 -21.70
C GLU A 300 -5.38 -37.26 -21.78
N LYS A 301 -4.91 -36.76 -20.63
CA LYS A 301 -3.65 -36.00 -20.52
C LYS A 301 -2.45 -36.82 -21.00
N TYR A 302 -2.34 -38.07 -20.58
CA TYR A 302 -1.25 -38.96 -20.98
C TYR A 302 -1.28 -39.27 -22.47
N GLU A 303 -2.45 -39.58 -23.03
CA GLU A 303 -2.62 -39.85 -24.46
C GLU A 303 -2.23 -38.64 -25.32
N ALA A 304 -2.62 -37.42 -24.92
CA ALA A 304 -2.19 -36.19 -25.59
C ALA A 304 -0.67 -35.97 -25.49
N LEU A 305 -0.10 -36.24 -24.31
CA LEU A 305 1.33 -36.11 -24.06
C LEU A 305 2.16 -37.10 -24.88
N CYS A 306 1.67 -38.33 -25.09
CA CYS A 306 2.29 -39.31 -26.01
C CYS A 306 2.43 -38.74 -27.42
N GLY A 307 1.34 -38.17 -27.97
CA GLY A 307 1.37 -37.60 -29.32
C GLY A 307 2.36 -36.45 -29.46
N TRP A 308 2.49 -35.61 -28.43
CA TRP A 308 3.51 -34.56 -28.41
C TRP A 308 4.93 -35.12 -28.28
N ALA A 309 5.14 -36.11 -27.41
CA ALA A 309 6.44 -36.72 -27.20
C ALA A 309 6.95 -37.44 -28.46
N ASP A 310 6.07 -38.14 -29.19
CA ASP A 310 6.40 -38.77 -30.48
C ASP A 310 6.84 -37.72 -31.51
N ALA A 311 6.13 -36.59 -31.58
CA ALA A 311 6.49 -35.48 -32.47
C ALA A 311 7.83 -34.83 -32.07
N PHE A 312 8.09 -34.68 -30.77
CA PHE A 312 9.36 -34.19 -30.24
C PHE A 312 10.51 -35.14 -30.59
N GLU A 313 10.34 -36.44 -30.35
CA GLU A 313 11.34 -37.46 -30.68
C GLU A 313 11.65 -37.48 -32.18
N ALA A 314 10.63 -37.37 -33.03
CA ALA A 314 10.81 -37.27 -34.48
C ALA A 314 11.60 -36.02 -34.90
N ALA A 315 11.41 -34.89 -34.21
CA ALA A 315 12.08 -33.62 -34.52
C ALA A 315 13.51 -33.53 -33.97
N TYR A 316 13.77 -34.07 -32.77
CA TYR A 316 15.02 -33.88 -32.05
C TYR A 316 15.87 -35.15 -31.90
N GLY A 317 15.35 -36.32 -32.27
CA GLY A 317 16.07 -37.60 -32.24
C GLY A 317 16.34 -38.15 -30.83
N ARG A 318 15.64 -37.65 -29.81
CA ARG A 318 15.73 -38.13 -28.42
C ARG A 318 14.41 -37.92 -27.66
N PRO A 319 14.12 -38.70 -26.61
CA PRO A 319 12.98 -38.45 -25.73
C PRO A 319 13.08 -37.07 -25.07
N PRO A 320 11.94 -36.40 -24.82
CA PRO A 320 11.92 -35.14 -24.10
C PRO A 320 12.21 -35.34 -22.61
N LEU A 321 12.84 -34.32 -22.01
CA LEU A 321 12.97 -34.16 -20.56
C LEU A 321 11.91 -33.14 -20.11
N LEU A 322 11.02 -33.54 -19.21
CA LEU A 322 9.87 -32.73 -18.80
C LEU A 322 10.03 -32.22 -17.36
N TRP A 323 9.39 -31.11 -17.02
CA TRP A 323 9.17 -30.71 -15.63
C TRP A 323 7.70 -30.96 -15.29
N LEU A 324 7.43 -31.77 -14.27
CA LEU A 324 6.08 -32.08 -13.80
C LEU A 324 6.02 -31.82 -12.29
N ASP A 325 5.09 -30.99 -11.83
CA ASP A 325 4.96 -30.61 -10.43
C ASP A 325 4.90 -31.82 -9.48
N ARG A 326 4.11 -32.83 -9.84
CA ARG A 326 3.91 -34.06 -9.09
C ARG A 326 5.21 -34.85 -8.87
N CYS A 327 6.13 -34.79 -9.83
CA CYS A 327 7.41 -35.50 -9.79
C CYS A 327 8.56 -34.62 -9.29
N CYS A 328 8.57 -33.34 -9.64
CA CYS A 328 9.71 -32.44 -9.45
C CYS A 328 9.61 -31.63 -8.15
N ILE A 329 8.43 -31.44 -7.58
CA ILE A 329 8.25 -30.80 -6.26
C ILE A 329 8.28 -31.86 -5.17
N ARG A 330 9.15 -31.75 -4.17
CA ARG A 330 9.09 -32.60 -2.97
C ARG A 330 7.74 -32.38 -2.27
N GLN A 331 6.93 -33.43 -2.20
CA GLN A 331 5.58 -33.37 -1.63
C GLN A 331 5.60 -33.64 -0.11
N ASP A 332 6.69 -33.22 0.57
CA ASP A 332 6.79 -33.24 2.03
C ASP A 332 5.96 -32.10 2.65
N ASP A 333 6.03 -31.93 3.97
CA ASP A 333 5.19 -31.00 4.74
C ASP A 333 5.24 -29.51 4.28
N ASP A 334 6.12 -29.13 3.33
CA ASP A 334 6.28 -27.75 2.85
C ASP A 334 6.15 -27.59 1.31
N ILE A 335 5.10 -28.19 0.72
CA ILE A 335 4.66 -27.93 -0.67
C ILE A 335 4.53 -26.41 -0.93
N ALA A 336 4.06 -25.65 0.07
CA ALA A 336 3.90 -24.20 -0.04
C ALA A 336 5.23 -23.48 -0.31
N ALA A 337 6.33 -23.89 0.32
CA ALA A 337 7.65 -23.33 0.02
C ALA A 337 8.13 -23.69 -1.40
N SER A 338 7.90 -24.93 -1.83
CA SER A 338 8.27 -25.38 -3.17
C SER A 338 7.49 -24.66 -4.28
N LEU A 339 6.20 -24.38 -4.07
CA LEU A 339 5.36 -23.61 -4.99
C LEU A 339 5.82 -22.15 -5.17
N LEU A 340 6.56 -21.59 -4.20
CA LEU A 340 7.15 -20.25 -4.37
C LEU A 340 8.32 -20.25 -5.38
N GLY A 341 8.91 -21.41 -5.65
CA GLY A 341 9.93 -21.62 -6.68
C GLY A 341 9.36 -21.77 -8.09
N LEU A 342 8.03 -21.87 -8.24
CA LEU A 342 7.37 -22.13 -9.53
C LEU A 342 7.83 -21.20 -10.66
N PRO A 343 7.99 -19.87 -10.47
CA PRO A 343 8.47 -19.01 -11.55
C PRO A 343 9.90 -19.33 -12.01
N ILE A 344 10.75 -19.85 -11.11
CA ILE A 344 12.12 -20.25 -11.43
C ILE A 344 12.09 -21.55 -12.23
N PHE A 345 11.35 -22.56 -11.78
CA PHE A 345 11.21 -23.83 -12.47
C PHE A 345 10.68 -23.66 -13.89
N LEU A 346 9.67 -22.82 -14.01
CA LEU A 346 9.03 -22.49 -15.28
C LEU A 346 9.98 -21.71 -16.20
N SER A 347 10.71 -20.71 -15.70
CA SER A 347 11.75 -20.01 -16.47
C SER A 347 12.98 -20.87 -16.79
N GLY A 348 13.16 -21.97 -16.07
CA GLY A 348 14.21 -22.96 -16.27
C GLY A 348 13.91 -23.96 -17.37
N CYS A 349 12.70 -23.97 -17.92
CA CYS A 349 12.31 -24.83 -19.03
C CYS A 349 12.40 -24.07 -20.37
N ARG A 350 12.62 -24.79 -21.48
CA ARG A 350 12.72 -24.17 -22.82
C ARG A 350 11.37 -23.77 -23.39
N SER A 351 10.33 -24.54 -23.09
CA SER A 351 8.97 -24.34 -23.57
C SER A 351 7.95 -24.59 -22.45
N LEU A 352 6.71 -24.18 -22.69
CA LEU A 352 5.56 -24.46 -21.83
C LEU A 352 4.59 -25.38 -22.59
N LEU A 353 4.34 -26.58 -22.08
CA LEU A 353 3.37 -27.52 -22.66
C LEU A 353 2.07 -27.45 -21.85
N VAL A 354 0.97 -27.07 -22.49
CA VAL A 354 -0.32 -26.86 -21.83
C VAL A 354 -1.28 -28.01 -22.15
N LEU A 355 -1.52 -28.87 -21.16
CA LEU A 355 -2.56 -29.89 -21.26
C LEU A 355 -3.91 -29.27 -20.86
N TYR A 356 -4.59 -28.70 -21.84
CA TYR A 356 -5.85 -27.99 -21.65
C TYR A 356 -7.03 -28.95 -21.47
N GLY A 357 -7.56 -29.00 -20.25
CA GLY A 357 -8.82 -29.68 -19.94
C GLY A 357 -9.89 -28.75 -19.35
N PRO A 358 -11.10 -29.28 -19.05
CA PRO A 358 -12.26 -28.49 -18.66
C PRO A 358 -12.04 -27.61 -17.41
N SER A 359 -11.17 -28.03 -16.49
CA SER A 359 -10.90 -27.30 -15.25
C SER A 359 -9.65 -26.41 -15.30
N TYR A 360 -8.90 -26.40 -16.42
CA TYR A 360 -7.62 -25.70 -16.54
C TYR A 360 -7.72 -24.20 -16.22
N CYS A 361 -8.67 -23.48 -16.84
CA CYS A 361 -8.85 -22.04 -16.61
C CYS A 361 -9.39 -21.69 -15.22
N GLY A 362 -9.92 -22.66 -14.47
CA GLY A 362 -10.48 -22.46 -13.14
C GLY A 362 -9.44 -22.49 -12.01
N ARG A 363 -8.16 -22.74 -12.32
CA ARG A 363 -7.11 -23.02 -11.32
C ARG A 363 -5.86 -22.16 -11.48
N LEU A 364 -4.87 -22.44 -10.64
CA LEU A 364 -3.56 -21.79 -10.64
C LEU A 364 -2.78 -22.00 -11.95
N CYS A 365 -3.17 -22.95 -12.81
CA CYS A 365 -2.50 -23.26 -14.08
C CYS A 365 -2.45 -22.04 -15.03
N VAL A 366 -3.48 -21.18 -15.05
CA VAL A 366 -3.45 -19.95 -15.88
C VAL A 366 -2.35 -18.97 -15.44
N MET A 367 -1.96 -19.00 -14.17
CA MET A 367 -0.85 -18.19 -13.67
C MET A 367 0.50 -18.66 -14.20
N GLU A 368 0.64 -19.94 -14.57
CA GLU A 368 1.87 -20.47 -15.17
C GLU A 368 2.08 -19.88 -16.56
N VAL A 369 1.03 -19.82 -17.39
CA VAL A 369 1.06 -19.13 -18.71
C VAL A 369 1.46 -17.67 -18.54
N PHE A 370 0.85 -16.97 -17.58
CA PHE A 370 1.23 -15.58 -17.27
C PHE A 370 2.70 -15.47 -16.84
N CYS A 371 3.16 -16.34 -15.93
CA CYS A 371 4.55 -16.35 -15.45
C CYS A 371 5.54 -16.63 -16.58
N PHE A 372 5.22 -17.54 -17.51
CA PHE A 372 6.07 -17.87 -18.66
C PHE A 372 6.35 -16.65 -19.52
N LEU A 373 5.27 -16.00 -19.97
CA LEU A 373 5.34 -14.81 -20.80
C LEU A 373 5.98 -13.64 -20.05
N ALA A 374 5.66 -13.49 -18.75
CA ALA A 374 6.23 -12.46 -17.89
C ALA A 374 7.76 -12.57 -17.72
N MET A 375 8.28 -13.79 -17.74
CA MET A 375 9.70 -14.10 -17.55
C MET A 375 10.48 -14.15 -18.86
N GLY A 376 9.84 -13.84 -20.01
CA GLY A 376 10.50 -13.71 -21.31
C GLY A 376 10.28 -14.87 -22.27
N GLY A 377 9.45 -15.86 -21.91
CA GLY A 377 8.99 -16.88 -22.86
C GLY A 377 8.16 -16.26 -23.98
N LYS A 378 8.21 -16.85 -25.19
CA LYS A 378 7.44 -16.35 -26.33
C LYS A 378 6.17 -17.17 -26.52
N PRO A 379 5.11 -16.61 -27.13
CA PRO A 379 3.91 -17.37 -27.48
C PRO A 379 4.19 -18.61 -28.34
N ASP A 380 5.20 -18.54 -29.20
CA ASP A 380 5.61 -19.67 -30.07
C ASP A 380 6.27 -20.82 -29.30
N ASP A 381 6.73 -20.56 -28.06
CA ASP A 381 7.31 -21.56 -27.16
C ASP A 381 6.23 -22.20 -26.25
N ILE A 382 4.94 -21.94 -26.52
CA ILE A 382 3.80 -22.56 -25.85
C ILE A 382 3.18 -23.60 -26.79
N HIS A 383 3.06 -24.83 -26.32
CA HIS A 383 2.58 -25.98 -27.08
C HIS A 383 1.26 -26.53 -26.53
#